data_AF-A0A6A6X3L8-F1
#
_entry.id   AF-A0A6A6X3L8-F1
#
_cell.length_a   1.000
_cell.length_b   1.000
_cell.length_c   1.000
_cell.angle_alpha   90.00
_cell.angle_beta   90.00
_cell.angle_gamma   90.00
#
_symmetry.space_group_name_H-M   'P 1'
#
loop_
_entity.id
_entity.type
_entity.pdbx_description
1 polymer ?
#
loop_
_entity_poly.entity_id
_entity_poly.type
_entity_poly.pdbx_seq_one_letter_code
_entity_poly.pdbx_strand_id
1 'polypeptide(L)'
;RLDATRGEIKDACKAAAIHNNIPSLPEGYQTIVGEQGTQLSGGEIQRIAIAQVLLKNPGIILVHEATSAVDTTTEAQIQRAL
;
A
#
# COMPACT_ATOMS: atom_id res chain seq x y z
N ARG A 1 -7.63 -11.74 -0.94
CA ARG A 1 -9.08 -11.67 -1.21
C ARG A 1 -9.24 -11.38 -2.70
N LEU A 2 -9.80 -12.32 -3.48
CA LEU A 2 -9.84 -12.23 -4.95
C LEU A 2 -11.13 -11.53 -5.46
N ASP A 3 -12.12 -11.44 -4.58
CA ASP A 3 -13.45 -10.87 -4.75
C ASP A 3 -13.55 -9.42 -4.23
N ALA A 4 -12.41 -8.78 -3.92
CA ALA A 4 -12.40 -7.40 -3.43
C ALA A 4 -12.94 -6.44 -4.50
N THR A 5 -13.93 -5.64 -4.11
CA THR A 5 -14.49 -4.59 -4.95
C THR A 5 -13.50 -3.46 -5.16
N ARG A 6 -13.69 -2.67 -6.22
CA ARG A 6 -12.90 -1.45 -6.47
C ARG A 6 -12.98 -0.44 -5.30
N GLY A 7 -14.09 -0.40 -4.58
CA GLY A 7 -14.25 0.46 -3.40
C GLY A 7 -13.29 0.03 -2.29
N GLU A 8 -13.31 -1.24 -1.94
CA GLU A 8 -12.46 -1.80 -0.88
C GLU A 8 -10.96 -1.67 -1.21
N ILE A 9 -10.58 -1.86 -2.48
CA ILE A 9 -9.20 -1.64 -2.94
C ILE A 9 -8.80 -0.17 -2.73
N LYS A 10 -9.67 0.78 -3.09
CA LYS A 10 -9.39 2.21 -2.89
C LYS A 10 -9.25 2.54 -1.41
N ASP A 11 -10.15 2.03 -0.57
CA ASP A 11 -10.14 2.34 0.85
C ASP A 11 -8.91 1.76 1.56
N ALA A 12 -8.50 0.54 1.22
CA ALA A 12 -7.23 -0.01 1.70
C ALA A 12 -6.00 0.78 1.22
N CYS A 13 -5.99 1.24 -0.04
CA CYS A 13 -4.92 2.11 -0.54
C CYS A 13 -4.89 3.48 0.16
N LYS A 14 -6.04 4.02 0.57
CA LYS A 14 -6.11 5.26 1.35
C LYS A 14 -5.56 5.05 2.76
N ALA A 15 -5.99 3.97 3.41
CA ALA A 15 -5.52 3.56 4.73
C ALA A 15 -4.00 3.36 4.76
N ALA A 16 -3.44 2.78 3.68
CA ALA A 16 -2.00 2.60 3.54
C ALA A 16 -1.25 3.83 2.97
N ALA A 17 -1.90 4.99 2.87
CA ALA A 17 -1.32 6.24 2.37
C ALA A 17 -0.63 6.14 0.98
N ILE A 18 -1.16 5.29 0.09
CA ILE A 18 -0.66 5.15 -1.29
C ILE A 18 -1.66 5.65 -2.34
N HIS A 19 -2.95 5.79 -1.98
CA HIS A 19 -3.99 6.20 -2.91
C HIS A 19 -3.66 7.48 -3.70
N ASN A 20 -3.02 8.46 -3.06
CA ASN A 20 -2.71 9.73 -3.70
C ASN A 20 -1.54 9.64 -4.70
N ASN A 21 -0.67 8.62 -4.58
CA ASN A 21 0.42 8.36 -5.50
C ASN A 21 -0.06 7.59 -6.75
N ILE A 22 -1.12 6.80 -6.62
CA ILE A 22 -1.60 5.96 -7.71
C ILE A 22 -2.01 6.78 -8.95
N PRO A 23 -2.72 7.93 -8.84
CA PRO A 23 -3.05 8.78 -10.00
C PRO A 23 -1.85 9.32 -10.78
N SER A 24 -0.65 9.40 -10.19
CA SER A 24 0.55 9.83 -10.92
C SER A 24 1.20 8.71 -11.74
N LEU A 25 0.75 7.46 -11.58
CA LEU A 25 1.22 6.34 -12.38
C LEU A 25 0.56 6.36 -13.78
N PRO A 26 1.25 5.89 -14.85
CA PRO A 26 0.77 5.98 -16.23
C PRO A 26 -0.65 5.43 -16.48
N GLU A 27 -1.04 4.36 -15.78
CA GLU A 27 -2.35 3.72 -15.92
C GLU A 27 -3.11 3.68 -14.58
N GLY A 28 -2.71 4.52 -13.62
CA GLY A 28 -3.27 4.54 -12.28
C GLY A 28 -3.22 3.17 -11.62
N TYR A 29 -4.37 2.69 -11.17
CA TYR A 29 -4.54 1.36 -10.54
C TYR A 29 -4.23 0.17 -11.45
N GLN A 30 -4.18 0.37 -12.77
CA GLN A 30 -3.89 -0.70 -13.73
C GLN A 30 -2.40 -0.74 -14.11
N THR A 31 -1.59 0.19 -13.59
CA THR A 31 -0.16 0.27 -13.91
C THR A 31 0.55 -1.03 -13.60
N ILE A 32 1.27 -1.55 -14.60
CA ILE A 32 2.15 -2.70 -14.45
C ILE A 32 3.45 -2.22 -13.79
N VAL A 33 3.70 -2.66 -12.55
CA VAL A 33 4.82 -2.17 -11.71
C VAL A 33 6.12 -2.96 -11.89
N GLY A 34 6.20 -3.83 -12.90
CA GLY A 34 7.35 -4.71 -13.16
C GLY A 34 7.43 -5.90 -12.17
N GLU A 35 8.43 -6.75 -12.38
CA GLU A 35 8.69 -7.89 -11.48
C GLU A 35 9.01 -7.37 -10.07
N GLN A 36 8.34 -7.94 -9.06
CA GLN A 36 8.46 -7.53 -7.65
C GLN A 36 8.26 -6.02 -7.38
N GLY A 37 7.59 -5.28 -8.25
CA GLY A 37 7.40 -3.84 -8.07
C GLY A 37 8.64 -2.99 -8.34
N THR A 38 9.60 -3.49 -9.13
CA THR A 38 10.86 -2.81 -9.49
C THR A 38 10.71 -1.39 -10.04
N GLN A 39 9.53 -1.01 -10.53
CA GLN A 39 9.25 0.36 -11.00
C GLN A 39 8.78 1.32 -9.90
N LEU A 40 8.68 0.85 -8.66
CA LEU A 40 8.24 1.62 -7.50
C LEU A 40 9.40 1.86 -6.55
N SER A 41 9.33 2.97 -5.81
CA SER A 41 10.23 3.18 -4.68
C SER A 41 9.99 2.14 -3.58
N GLY A 42 11.00 1.89 -2.74
CA GLY A 42 10.87 0.95 -1.62
C GLY A 42 9.70 1.28 -0.68
N GLY A 43 9.44 2.57 -0.44
CA GLY A 43 8.32 3.03 0.38
C GLY A 43 6.97 2.78 -0.28
N GLU A 44 6.87 2.90 -1.61
CA GLU A 44 5.64 2.57 -2.34
C GLU A 44 5.37 1.06 -2.33
N ILE A 45 6.40 0.23 -2.50
CA ILE A 45 6.28 -1.23 -2.38
C ILE A 45 5.77 -1.61 -0.99
N GLN A 46 6.34 -1.01 0.06
CA GLN A 46 5.91 -1.24 1.43
C GLN A 46 4.45 -0.84 1.65
N ARG A 47 4.04 0.36 1.21
CA ARG A 47 2.65 0.82 1.36
C ARG A 47 1.65 -0.03 0.56
N ILE A 48 2.02 -0.51 -0.63
CA ILE A 48 1.19 -1.46 -1.38
C ILE A 48 1.06 -2.78 -0.63
N ALA A 49 2.14 -3.32 -0.06
CA ALA A 49 2.09 -4.52 0.76
C ALA A 49 1.15 -4.35 1.96
N ILE A 50 1.20 -3.20 2.64
CA ILE A 50 0.29 -2.86 3.73
C ILE A 50 -1.16 -2.80 3.25
N ALA A 51 -1.44 -2.14 2.12
CA ALA A 51 -2.79 -2.11 1.54
C ALA A 51 -3.32 -3.53 1.24
N GLN A 52 -2.47 -4.42 0.73
CA GLN A 52 -2.83 -5.82 0.49
C GLN A 52 -3.12 -6.60 1.78
N VAL A 53 -2.38 -6.32 2.85
CA VAL A 53 -2.61 -6.91 4.17
C VAL A 53 -3.93 -6.41 4.75
N LEU A 54 -4.18 -5.10 4.73
CA LEU A 54 -5.44 -4.50 5.18
C LEU A 54 -6.66 -5.07 4.43
N LEU A 55 -6.56 -5.27 3.12
CA LEU A 55 -7.60 -5.92 2.30
C LEU A 55 -7.92 -7.36 2.72
N LYS A 56 -6.94 -8.07 3.28
CA LYS A 56 -7.09 -9.43 3.79
C LYS A 56 -7.66 -9.46 5.20
N ASN A 57 -7.62 -8.33 5.92
CA ASN A 57 -8.07 -8.19 7.30
C ASN A 57 -7.64 -9.35 8.22
N PRO A 58 -6.32 -9.66 8.31
CA PRO A 58 -5.84 -10.74 9.15
C PRO A 58 -5.97 -10.38 10.63
N GLY A 59 -6.17 -11.37 11.50
CA GLY A 59 -6.28 -11.14 12.95
C GLY A 59 -4.99 -10.67 13.63
N ILE A 60 -3.83 -10.88 13.01
CA ILE A 60 -2.51 -10.44 13.50
C ILE A 60 -1.66 -10.01 12.32
N ILE A 61 -0.96 -8.88 12.45
CA ILE A 61 0.00 -8.35 11.47
C ILE A 61 1.36 -8.21 12.16
N LEU A 62 2.40 -8.77 11.56
CA LEU A 62 3.80 -8.59 11.98
C LEU A 62 4.52 -7.76 10.92
N VAL A 63 4.98 -6.57 11.30
CA VAL A 63 5.73 -5.66 10.44
C VAL A 63 7.15 -5.55 10.98
N HIS A 64 8.15 -5.87 10.15
CA HIS A 64 9.55 -5.62 10.49
C HIS A 64 10.00 -4.35 9.78
N GLU A 65 10.25 -3.29 10.55
CA GLU A 65 11.00 -2.14 10.06
C GLU A 65 12.48 -2.51 10.05
N ALA A 66 13.10 -2.62 8.88
CA ALA A 66 14.56 -2.54 8.78
C ALA A 66 15.06 -1.52 7.76
N THR A 67 14.18 -0.86 7.02
CA THR A 67 14.56 0.12 6.01
C THR A 67 13.53 1.24 5.96
N SER A 68 13.92 2.39 6.49
CA SER A 68 13.12 3.62 6.68
C SER A 68 12.79 4.32 5.35
N ALA A 69 12.17 3.62 4.41
CA ALA A 69 11.80 4.18 3.11
C ALA A 69 10.50 5.01 3.14
N VAL A 70 9.91 5.21 4.32
CA VAL A 70 8.68 5.97 4.54
C VAL A 70 8.99 7.13 5.48
N ASP A 71 8.55 8.33 5.13
CA ASP A 71 8.69 9.51 6.00
C ASP A 71 7.77 9.38 7.23
N THR A 72 8.16 10.04 8.33
CA THR A 72 7.47 9.97 9.63
C THR A 72 6.00 10.40 9.58
N THR A 73 5.60 11.27 8.66
CA THR A 73 4.20 11.71 8.53
C THR A 73 3.35 10.60 7.92
N THR A 74 3.85 9.98 6.85
CA THR A 74 3.20 8.85 6.19
C THR A 74 3.12 7.63 7.12
N GLU A 75 4.16 7.37 7.90
CA GLU A 75 4.18 6.28 8.88
C GLU A 75 3.07 6.43 9.94
N ALA A 76 2.93 7.63 10.50
CA ALA A 76 1.89 7.92 11.50
C ALA A 76 0.46 7.78 10.93
N GLN A 77 0.27 8.03 9.63
CA GLN A 77 -1.02 7.79 8.98
C GLN A 77 -1.31 6.29 8.86
N ILE A 78 -0.32 5.52 8.46
CA ILE A 78 -0.44 4.06 8.31
C ILE A 78 -0.70 3.40 9.66
N GLN A 79 0.03 3.78 10.71
CA GLN A 79 -0.18 3.23 12.05
C GLN A 79 -1.58 3.48 12.63
N ARG A 80 -2.23 4.60 12.26
CA ARG A 80 -3.62 4.86 12.67
C ARG A 80 -4.64 3.97 11.97
N ALA A 81 -4.26 3.36 10.85
CA ALA A 81 -5.14 2.55 10.03
C ALA A 81 -4.95 1.04 10.22
N LEU A 82 -3.90 0.64 10.96
CA LEU A 82 -3.65 -0.71 11.46
C LEU A 82 -4.30 -0.89 12.84
#